data_AF-A0A6I2WM58-F1
#
_entry.id   AF-A0A6I2WM58-F1
#
_cell.length_a   1.000
_cell.length_b   1.000
_cell.length_c   1.000
_cell.angle_alpha   90.00
_cell.angle_beta   90.00
_cell.angle_gamma   90.00
#
_symmetry.space_group_name_H-M   'P 1'
#
loop_
_entity.id
_entity.type
_entity.pdbx_description
1 polymer ?
#
loop_
_entity_poly.entity_id
_entity_poly.type
_entity_poly.pdbx_seq_one_letter_code
_entity_poly.pdbx_strand_id
1 'polypeptide(L)'
;MKKRTVTLSVSVAALALIAVSCGSKSSSTTTAAPETTAAAVETSAAPETTAVTETTAAMSATALKDAGCPDPMVIQTDWFPEADHGWTYQLIGPNGTQDPKKGSYTGQVAGITLDIRAGGPAIGFASPAKQMYQDPSVWAA
;
A
#
# COMPACT_ATOMS: atom_id res chain seq x y z
N MET A 1 -41.00 34.58 -11.26
CA MET A 1 -39.69 34.62 -11.94
C MET A 1 -39.07 36.00 -11.74
N LYS A 2 -38.16 36.17 -10.77
CA LYS A 2 -37.57 37.47 -10.42
C LYS A 2 -36.07 37.40 -10.71
N LYS A 3 -35.63 38.03 -11.81
CA LYS A 3 -34.23 38.10 -12.22
C LYS A 3 -33.49 39.02 -11.23
N ARG A 4 -32.46 38.51 -10.56
CA ARG A 4 -31.52 39.32 -9.77
C ARG A 4 -30.14 39.16 -10.38
N THR A 5 -29.77 40.13 -11.19
CA THR A 5 -28.43 40.35 -11.74
C THR A 5 -27.60 41.01 -10.65
N VAL A 6 -26.47 40.42 -10.26
CA VAL A 6 -25.48 41.06 -9.39
C VAL A 6 -24.11 40.94 -10.06
N THR A 7 -23.54 42.10 -10.35
CA THR A 7 -22.29 42.35 -11.04
C THR A 7 -21.09 42.38 -10.07
N LEU A 8 -19.97 41.84 -10.57
CA LEU A 8 -18.54 42.03 -10.23
C LEU A 8 -18.12 42.40 -8.79
N SER A 9 -17.27 41.56 -8.21
CA SER A 9 -16.06 42.00 -7.50
C SER A 9 -14.93 41.00 -7.74
N VAL A 10 -13.93 41.44 -8.49
CA VAL A 10 -12.67 40.75 -8.73
C VAL A 10 -11.77 41.02 -7.52
N SER A 11 -11.34 39.98 -6.82
CA SER A 11 -10.24 40.05 -5.86
C SER A 11 -9.18 39.06 -6.29
N VAL A 12 -8.17 39.58 -7.00
CA VAL A 12 -6.91 38.89 -7.27
C VAL A 12 -6.09 38.98 -5.98
N ALA A 13 -5.94 37.87 -5.27
CA ALA A 13 -4.93 37.71 -4.24
C ALA A 13 -3.90 36.69 -4.74
N ALA A 14 -2.72 37.20 -5.07
CA ALA A 14 -1.64 36.48 -5.70
C ALA A 14 -0.89 35.56 -4.71
N LEU A 15 -0.59 34.36 -5.21
CA LEU A 15 0.60 33.51 -5.02
C LEU A 15 1.50 33.74 -3.79
N ALA A 16 1.64 32.69 -2.97
CA ALA A 16 2.88 32.36 -2.26
C ALA A 16 3.23 30.89 -2.51
N LEU A 17 4.11 30.65 -3.48
CA LEU A 17 4.74 29.35 -3.74
C LEU A 17 5.99 29.24 -2.85
N ILE A 18 6.01 28.25 -1.95
CA ILE A 18 7.18 27.89 -1.17
C ILE A 18 8.02 26.92 -2.03
N ALA A 19 9.19 27.38 -2.45
CA ALA A 19 10.22 26.52 -3.03
C ALA A 19 11.49 26.65 -2.18
N VAL A 20 11.63 25.78 -1.16
CA VAL A 20 12.94 25.46 -0.59
C VAL A 20 13.62 24.55 -1.60
N SER A 21 14.46 25.17 -2.43
CA SER A 21 15.36 24.52 -3.37
C SER A 21 16.78 24.86 -2.94
N CYS A 22 17.51 23.83 -2.52
CA CYS A 22 18.95 23.85 -2.37
C CYS A 22 19.56 23.86 -3.78
N GLY A 23 20.37 24.87 -4.11
CA GLY A 23 20.96 24.95 -5.45
C GLY A 23 21.86 26.15 -5.73
N SER A 24 23.08 26.08 -5.21
CA SER A 24 24.34 26.52 -5.85
C SER A 24 24.41 27.88 -6.57
N LYS A 25 25.13 28.84 -5.95
CA LYS A 25 26.15 29.68 -6.62
C LYS A 25 27.06 30.42 -5.61
N SER A 26 28.37 30.20 -5.72
CA SER A 26 29.43 31.15 -5.31
C SER A 26 29.21 32.52 -6.01
N SER A 27 29.70 33.70 -5.57
CA SER A 27 30.88 34.07 -4.78
C SER A 27 30.79 35.56 -4.39
N SER A 28 31.19 35.95 -3.17
CA SER A 28 31.88 37.22 -2.88
C SER A 28 32.63 37.19 -1.55
N THR A 29 33.93 36.92 -1.66
CA THR A 29 35.07 37.48 -0.90
C THR A 29 34.96 37.58 0.63
N THR A 30 35.61 36.63 1.34
CA THR A 30 36.78 36.89 2.23
C THR A 30 37.17 35.63 3.01
N THR A 31 38.45 35.25 2.86
CA THR A 31 39.31 34.43 3.74
C THR A 31 39.24 32.89 3.69
N ALA A 32 40.44 32.35 3.41
CA ALA A 32 41.01 31.01 3.63
C ALA A 32 40.79 29.92 2.55
N ALA A 33 41.91 29.49 1.99
CA ALA A 33 42.13 28.16 1.41
C ALA A 33 43.38 27.57 2.08
N PRO A 34 43.66 26.26 1.94
CA PRO A 34 42.77 25.09 1.84
C PRO A 34 43.03 24.16 3.05
N GLU A 35 42.39 22.99 3.15
CA GLU A 35 43.07 21.68 3.35
C GLU A 35 42.03 20.57 3.19
N THR A 36 42.25 19.78 2.16
CA THR A 36 41.56 18.52 1.85
C THR A 36 41.88 17.51 2.94
N THR A 37 40.87 17.07 3.70
CA THR A 37 40.96 15.81 4.44
C THR A 37 40.01 14.83 3.77
N ALA A 38 40.60 13.96 2.94
CA ALA A 38 39.97 12.75 2.47
C ALA A 38 39.72 11.84 3.69
N ALA A 39 38.48 11.74 4.14
CA ALA A 39 38.10 10.70 5.08
C ALA A 39 38.03 9.38 4.30
N ALA A 40 38.92 8.47 4.70
CA ALA A 40 39.05 7.14 4.16
C ALA A 40 37.74 6.35 4.28
N VAL A 41 37.46 5.56 3.23
CA VAL A 41 36.43 4.53 3.22
C VAL A 41 36.90 3.41 4.14
N GLU A 42 36.31 3.33 5.32
CA GLU A 42 36.40 2.13 6.17
C GLU A 42 35.35 1.14 5.67
N THR A 43 35.78 0.19 4.86
CA THR A 43 35.02 -1.02 4.56
C THR A 43 34.86 -1.80 5.87
N SER A 44 33.72 -1.62 6.54
CA SER A 44 33.31 -2.46 7.65
C SER A 44 32.99 -3.86 7.10
N ALA A 45 33.77 -4.85 7.53
CA ALA A 45 33.54 -6.25 7.19
C ALA A 45 32.17 -6.69 7.71
N ALA A 46 31.33 -7.20 6.81
CA ALA A 46 30.04 -7.79 7.15
C ALA A 46 30.25 -9.01 8.06
N PRO A 47 29.44 -9.21 9.12
CA PRO A 47 29.51 -10.41 9.93
C PRO A 47 29.13 -11.62 9.07
N GLU A 48 29.94 -12.67 9.14
CA GLU A 48 29.63 -13.94 8.48
C GLU A 48 28.33 -14.50 9.04
N THR A 49 27.33 -14.61 8.17
CA THR A 49 26.07 -15.28 8.47
C THR A 49 26.33 -16.78 8.46
N THR A 50 26.41 -17.38 9.65
CA THR A 50 26.37 -18.85 9.78
C THR A 50 25.01 -19.31 9.29
N ALA A 51 24.98 -20.03 8.16
CA ALA A 51 23.77 -20.60 7.61
C ALA A 51 23.21 -21.65 8.58
N VAL A 52 22.16 -21.27 9.31
CA VAL A 52 21.31 -22.24 10.00
C VAL A 52 20.63 -23.04 8.90
N THR A 53 20.95 -24.33 8.83
CA THR A 53 20.20 -25.26 7.98
C THR A 53 18.84 -25.44 8.64
N GLU A 54 17.86 -24.62 8.24
CA GLU A 54 16.46 -24.87 8.55
C GLU A 54 16.10 -26.21 7.89
N THR A 55 15.94 -27.23 8.72
CA THR A 55 15.30 -28.46 8.29
C THR A 55 13.82 -28.13 8.17
N THR A 56 13.40 -27.69 6.98
CA THR A 56 11.99 -27.61 6.61
C THR A 56 11.47 -29.04 6.59
N ALA A 57 10.85 -29.45 7.70
CA ALA A 57 10.00 -30.63 7.70
C ALA A 57 8.95 -30.42 6.60
N ALA A 58 8.93 -31.30 5.61
CA ALA A 58 7.93 -31.25 4.55
C ALA A 58 6.55 -31.51 5.17
N MET A 59 5.86 -30.42 5.52
CA MET A 59 4.43 -30.46 5.81
C MET A 59 3.74 -30.89 4.51
N SER A 60 3.02 -32.01 4.55
CA SER A 60 2.13 -32.36 3.46
C SER A 60 1.01 -31.31 3.44
N ALA A 61 1.18 -30.30 2.58
CA ALA A 61 0.21 -29.23 2.44
C ALA A 61 -1.04 -29.80 1.76
N THR A 62 -2.11 -29.97 2.52
CA THR A 62 -3.45 -30.21 1.96
C THR A 62 -3.91 -28.91 1.29
N ALA A 63 -4.43 -29.00 0.07
CA ALA A 63 -4.99 -27.84 -0.61
C ALA A 63 -6.17 -27.28 0.22
N LEU A 64 -6.36 -25.96 0.22
CA LEU A 64 -7.45 -25.32 0.98
C LEU A 64 -8.82 -25.87 0.54
N LYS A 65 -8.96 -26.19 -0.76
CA LYS A 65 -10.16 -26.82 -1.30
C LYS A 65 -10.44 -28.19 -0.66
N ASP A 66 -9.41 -29.02 -0.54
CA ASP A 66 -9.52 -30.37 0.02
C ASP A 66 -9.75 -30.35 1.55
N ALA A 67 -9.30 -29.26 2.20
CA ALA A 67 -9.58 -29.00 3.61
C ALA A 67 -11.01 -28.48 3.87
N GLY A 68 -11.83 -28.30 2.83
CA GLY A 68 -13.20 -27.80 2.96
C GLY A 68 -13.29 -26.29 3.19
N CYS A 69 -12.26 -25.52 2.81
CA CYS A 69 -12.34 -24.07 2.87
C CYS A 69 -13.38 -23.52 1.88
N PRO A 70 -14.06 -22.42 2.23
CA PRO A 70 -14.89 -21.63 1.33
C PRO A 70 -14.23 -21.35 -0.02
N ASP A 71 -15.02 -21.37 -1.08
CA ASP A 71 -14.59 -21.01 -2.43
C ASP A 71 -15.68 -20.17 -3.13
N PRO A 72 -15.55 -18.83 -3.17
CA PRO A 72 -14.36 -18.06 -2.82
C PRO A 72 -14.16 -17.90 -1.30
N MET A 73 -12.89 -17.79 -0.88
CA MET A 73 -12.52 -17.29 0.44
C MET A 73 -12.34 -15.77 0.35
N VAL A 74 -13.03 -15.03 1.21
CA VAL A 74 -13.03 -13.56 1.18
C VAL A 74 -12.22 -13.00 2.33
N ILE A 75 -11.33 -12.06 2.03
CA ILE A 75 -10.68 -11.19 3.03
C ILE A 75 -11.29 -9.80 2.89
N GLN A 76 -12.11 -9.42 3.87
CA GLN A 76 -12.68 -8.07 3.94
C GLN A 76 -11.76 -7.17 4.76
N THR A 77 -11.08 -6.23 4.11
CA THR A 77 -10.27 -5.22 4.81
C THR A 77 -11.16 -4.10 5.35
N ASP A 78 -10.62 -3.33 6.30
CA ASP A 78 -11.29 -2.17 6.91
C ASP A 78 -11.15 -0.90 6.05
N TRP A 79 -10.11 -0.84 5.21
CA TRP A 79 -9.79 0.31 4.38
C TRP A 79 -9.34 -0.08 2.96
N PHE A 80 -8.93 0.93 2.17
CA PHE A 80 -8.36 0.75 0.84
C PHE A 80 -7.04 -0.05 0.87
N PRO A 81 -6.57 -0.51 -0.31
CA PRO A 81 -5.27 -1.18 -0.41
C PRO A 81 -4.15 -0.23 0.08
N GLU A 82 -3.56 -0.57 1.21
CA GLU A 82 -2.44 0.12 1.85
C GLU A 82 -1.33 -0.89 2.19
N ALA A 83 -0.15 -0.40 2.57
CA ALA A 83 1.03 -1.25 2.76
C ALA A 83 0.87 -2.27 3.91
N ASP A 84 0.10 -1.92 4.93
CA ASP A 84 -0.28 -2.77 6.05
C ASP A 84 -1.18 -3.96 5.64
N HIS A 85 -1.92 -3.81 4.53
CA HIS A 85 -2.71 -4.88 3.92
C HIS A 85 -1.92 -5.71 2.90
N GLY A 86 -0.68 -5.31 2.57
CA GLY A 86 0.13 -5.88 1.48
C GLY A 86 0.33 -7.39 1.57
N TRP A 87 0.39 -7.94 2.79
CA TRP A 87 0.54 -9.38 3.03
C TRP A 87 -0.64 -10.18 2.47
N THR A 88 -1.85 -9.63 2.44
CA THR A 88 -3.03 -10.31 1.88
C THR A 88 -2.90 -10.45 0.36
N TYR A 89 -2.47 -9.39 -0.32
CA TYR A 89 -2.24 -9.37 -1.76
C TYR A 89 -1.09 -10.28 -2.17
N GLN A 90 -0.06 -10.40 -1.32
CA GLN A 90 1.08 -11.29 -1.57
C GLN A 90 0.67 -12.77 -1.60
N LEU A 91 -0.44 -13.16 -0.95
CA LEU A 91 -0.98 -14.52 -1.03
C LEU A 91 -1.39 -14.88 -2.47
N ILE A 92 -1.92 -13.91 -3.22
CA ILE A 92 -2.29 -14.07 -4.64
C ILE A 92 -1.07 -13.85 -5.54
N GLY A 93 -0.20 -12.91 -5.16
CA GLY A 93 0.94 -12.49 -5.97
C GLY A 93 0.53 -11.59 -7.15
N PRO A 94 1.43 -11.36 -8.13
CA PRO A 94 1.24 -10.32 -9.16
C PRO A 94 0.17 -10.65 -10.22
N ASN A 95 -0.32 -11.89 -10.27
CA ASN A 95 -1.20 -12.37 -11.34
C ASN A 95 -2.69 -12.34 -10.98
N GLY A 96 -3.07 -11.72 -9.85
CA GLY A 96 -4.47 -11.50 -9.53
C GLY A 96 -5.12 -10.45 -10.44
N THR A 97 -6.45 -10.45 -10.45
CA THR A 97 -7.28 -9.53 -11.23
C THR A 97 -7.90 -8.48 -10.32
N GLN A 98 -7.74 -7.20 -10.67
CA GLN A 98 -8.37 -6.09 -9.96
C GLN A 98 -9.74 -5.76 -10.56
N ASP A 99 -10.76 -5.62 -9.72
CA ASP A 99 -12.05 -4.99 -10.07
C ASP A 99 -12.19 -3.67 -9.28
N PRO A 100 -11.88 -2.51 -9.89
CA PRO A 100 -11.95 -1.22 -9.21
C PRO A 100 -13.38 -0.77 -8.92
N LYS A 101 -14.39 -1.33 -9.59
CA LYS A 101 -15.80 -0.98 -9.33
C LYS A 101 -16.32 -1.67 -8.07
N LYS A 102 -15.88 -2.91 -7.85
CA LYS A 102 -16.18 -3.65 -6.62
C LYS A 102 -15.18 -3.36 -5.50
N GLY A 103 -14.04 -2.77 -5.84
CA GLY A 103 -12.93 -2.57 -4.90
C GLY A 103 -12.31 -3.90 -4.49
N SER A 104 -12.09 -4.82 -5.44
CA SER A 104 -11.56 -6.15 -5.12
C SER A 104 -10.32 -6.54 -5.91
N TYR A 105 -9.55 -7.48 -5.36
CA TYR A 105 -8.43 -8.16 -6.02
C TYR A 105 -8.56 -9.67 -5.83
N THR A 106 -8.61 -10.41 -6.92
CA THR A 106 -8.99 -11.83 -6.91
C THR A 106 -7.95 -12.71 -7.60
N GLY A 107 -7.67 -13.89 -7.06
CA GLY A 107 -6.80 -14.87 -7.71
C GLY A 107 -6.80 -16.23 -7.05
N GLN A 108 -6.14 -17.21 -7.69
CA GLN A 108 -6.12 -18.60 -7.19
C GLN A 108 -5.05 -18.76 -6.11
N VAL A 109 -5.44 -19.34 -4.98
CA VAL A 109 -4.55 -19.70 -3.87
C VAL A 109 -4.88 -21.11 -3.42
N ALA A 110 -3.91 -22.03 -3.52
CA ALA A 110 -4.02 -23.40 -2.99
C ALA A 110 -5.34 -24.12 -3.33
N GLY A 111 -5.84 -23.96 -4.55
CA GLY A 111 -7.03 -24.65 -5.05
C GLY A 111 -8.37 -23.92 -4.88
N ILE A 112 -8.40 -22.74 -4.24
CA ILE A 112 -9.59 -21.89 -4.12
C ILE A 112 -9.37 -20.51 -4.74
N THR A 113 -10.45 -19.78 -5.00
CA THR A 113 -10.40 -18.35 -5.30
C THR A 113 -10.29 -17.55 -4.00
N LEU A 114 -9.24 -16.73 -3.87
CA LEU A 114 -9.12 -15.71 -2.83
C LEU A 114 -9.61 -14.37 -3.38
N ASP A 115 -10.55 -13.73 -2.67
CA ASP A 115 -11.13 -12.43 -3.01
C ASP A 115 -10.84 -11.41 -1.91
N ILE A 116 -9.94 -10.47 -2.16
CA ILE A 116 -9.58 -9.41 -1.22
C ILE A 116 -10.44 -8.19 -1.53
N ARG A 117 -11.31 -7.78 -0.60
CA ARG A 117 -12.25 -6.68 -0.77
C ARG A 117 -11.84 -5.49 0.07
N ALA A 118 -11.79 -4.32 -0.56
CA ALA A 118 -11.51 -3.05 0.08
C ALA A 118 -12.63 -2.65 1.05
N GLY A 119 -12.25 -2.03 2.16
CA GLY A 119 -13.17 -1.44 3.12
C GLY A 119 -13.41 0.05 2.87
N GLY A 120 -13.53 0.82 3.95
CA GLY A 120 -13.67 2.26 3.91
C GLY A 120 -14.87 2.70 3.06
N PRO A 121 -14.68 3.64 2.11
CA PRO A 121 -15.77 4.10 1.23
C PRO A 121 -16.43 2.98 0.40
N ALA A 122 -15.72 1.90 0.07
CA ALA A 122 -16.25 0.81 -0.76
C ALA A 122 -17.41 0.06 -0.09
N ILE A 123 -17.44 0.05 1.25
CA ILE A 123 -18.48 -0.58 2.08
C ILE A 123 -19.26 0.44 2.91
N GLY A 124 -19.23 1.72 2.52
CA GLY A 124 -19.94 2.79 3.23
C GLY A 124 -19.44 3.04 4.65
N PHE A 125 -18.14 2.83 4.89
CA PHE A 125 -17.48 2.97 6.20
C PHE A 125 -18.02 2.05 7.30
N ALA A 126 -18.69 0.96 6.92
CA ALA A 126 -18.98 -0.12 7.85
C ALA A 126 -17.69 -0.83 8.28
N SER A 127 -17.68 -1.41 9.48
CA SER A 127 -16.55 -2.26 9.92
C SER A 127 -16.57 -3.61 9.20
N PRO A 128 -15.41 -4.30 9.05
CA PRO A 128 -15.36 -5.66 8.51
C PRO A 128 -16.27 -6.63 9.28
N ALA A 129 -16.32 -6.52 10.61
CA ALA A 129 -17.21 -7.34 11.43
C ALA A 129 -18.69 -7.16 11.08
N LYS A 130 -19.10 -5.93 10.73
CA LYS A 130 -20.48 -5.66 10.27
C LYS A 130 -20.74 -6.29 8.91
N GLN A 131 -19.75 -6.33 8.02
CA GLN A 131 -19.88 -7.01 6.73
C GLN A 131 -20.15 -8.51 6.87
N MET A 132 -19.58 -9.17 7.89
CA MET A 132 -19.92 -10.58 8.17
C MET A 132 -21.42 -10.80 8.37
N TYR A 133 -22.15 -9.84 8.93
CA TYR A 133 -23.60 -9.98 9.13
C TYR A 133 -24.43 -9.53 7.93
N GLN A 134 -23.94 -8.53 7.19
CA GLN A 134 -24.71 -7.86 6.14
C GLN A 134 -24.51 -8.49 4.76
N ASP A 135 -23.37 -9.13 4.55
CA ASP A 135 -23.02 -9.78 3.29
C ASP A 135 -22.75 -11.27 3.55
N PRO A 136 -23.75 -12.14 3.34
CA PRO A 136 -23.56 -13.57 3.43
C PRO A 136 -22.47 -14.10 2.50
N SER A 137 -22.17 -13.43 1.38
CA SER A 137 -21.13 -13.90 0.44
C SER A 137 -19.71 -13.86 1.03
N VAL A 138 -19.53 -13.27 2.21
CA VAL A 138 -18.24 -13.27 2.90
C VAL A 138 -17.96 -14.58 3.65
N TRP A 139 -18.99 -15.34 4.03
CA TRP A 139 -18.85 -16.58 4.81
C TRP A 139 -19.70 -17.76 4.33
N ALA A 140 -20.76 -17.52 3.57
CA ALA A 140 -21.58 -18.55 2.95
C ALA A 140 -21.01 -18.87 1.56
N ALA A 141 -20.03 -19.78 1.53
CA ALA A 141 -19.59 -20.45 0.30
C ALA A 141 -19.91 -21.94 0.39
#